data_AF-A0A2E2RU13-F1
#
_entry.id   AF-A0A2E2RU13-F1
#
_cell.length_a   1.000
_cell.length_b   1.000
_cell.length_c   1.000
_cell.angle_alpha   90.00
_cell.angle_beta   90.00
_cell.angle_gamma   90.00
#
_symmetry.space_group_name_H-M   'P 1'
#
loop_
_entity.id
_entity.type
_entity.pdbx_description
1 polymer ?
#
loop_
_entity_poly.entity_id
_entity_poly.type
_entity_poly.pdbx_seq_one_letter_code
_entity_poly.pdbx_strand_id
1 'polypeptide(L)'
;MLMSIYDRHGGLPAETFGPLDWYGVPAEWQDADVMGMPRGAHIAPPRAAWTRGDYISTYTGRFWPMSPRASEIDIKDIAHSLAMQCRYAGHVKRFLSVAEHSVHIARWLLENAPHAALHGLLHDAPEALSGFGDVARPVKPARVREIEDRGWQAVAAAFGLSPVMPDEVHEADNRIIADEMRQNMHECDPKYDDPLGVELEYWDPVRGEREFLELYRMLTGGRS
;
A
#
# COMPACT_ATOMS: atom_id res chain seq x y z
N MET A 1 9.37 -6.41 -34.15
CA MET A 1 8.99 -4.99 -33.97
C MET A 1 7.50 -4.98 -33.67
N LEU A 2 7.12 -4.87 -32.40
CA LEU A 2 5.72 -4.84 -31.97
C LEU A 2 5.11 -3.53 -32.49
N MET A 3 4.25 -3.61 -33.50
CA MET A 3 3.46 -2.46 -33.94
C MET A 3 2.57 -2.01 -32.79
N SER A 4 2.73 -0.75 -32.41
CA SER A 4 1.83 -0.04 -31.51
C SER A 4 0.39 -0.17 -32.00
N ILE A 5 -0.58 -0.23 -31.09
CA ILE A 5 -2.01 -0.27 -31.43
C ILE A 5 -2.43 0.87 -32.38
N TYR A 6 -1.68 1.98 -32.35
CA TYR A 6 -1.88 3.13 -33.20
C TYR A 6 -1.48 2.88 -34.66
N ASP A 7 -0.43 2.10 -34.91
CA ASP A 7 0.04 1.80 -36.26
C ASP A 7 -0.86 0.79 -36.97
N ARG A 8 -1.61 -0.03 -36.21
CA ARG A 8 -2.49 -1.06 -36.78
C ARG A 8 -3.86 -0.52 -37.19
N HIS A 9 -4.27 0.64 -36.65
CA HIS A 9 -5.63 1.17 -36.83
C HIS A 9 -5.71 2.55 -37.46
N GLY A 10 -4.61 3.11 -37.96
CA GLY A 10 -4.63 4.31 -38.81
C GLY A 10 -5.43 5.46 -38.21
N GLY A 11 -5.08 5.90 -37.00
CA GLY A 11 -5.82 6.95 -36.27
C GLY A 11 -7.22 6.49 -35.85
N LEU A 12 -7.47 6.34 -34.55
CA LEU A 12 -8.81 6.03 -34.07
C LEU A 12 -9.77 7.17 -34.50
N PRO A 13 -10.80 6.92 -35.32
CA PRO A 13 -11.76 7.95 -35.67
C PRO A 13 -12.50 8.42 -34.40
N ALA A 14 -12.92 9.69 -34.36
CA ALA A 14 -13.55 10.30 -33.18
C ALA A 14 -14.81 9.56 -32.68
N GLU A 15 -15.38 8.70 -33.52
CA GLU A 15 -16.53 7.83 -33.23
C GLU A 15 -16.16 6.46 -32.62
N THR A 16 -14.88 6.17 -32.36
CA THR A 16 -14.43 4.93 -31.70
C THR A 16 -15.06 4.72 -30.31
N PHE A 17 -15.46 5.81 -29.65
CA PHE A 17 -16.08 5.77 -28.32
C PHE A 17 -17.60 5.95 -28.33
N GLY A 18 -18.24 6.06 -29.51
CA GLY A 18 -19.64 6.46 -29.64
C GLY A 18 -19.91 7.87 -29.09
N PRO A 19 -21.14 8.40 -29.23
CA PRO A 19 -21.52 9.63 -28.53
C PRO A 19 -21.42 9.39 -27.01
N LEU A 20 -20.50 10.09 -26.35
CA LEU A 20 -20.38 10.10 -24.88
C LEU A 20 -21.48 11.00 -24.29
N ASP A 21 -22.69 10.47 -24.18
CA ASP A 21 -23.76 11.02 -23.37
C ASP A 21 -23.50 10.68 -21.90
N TRP A 22 -22.64 11.45 -21.23
CA TRP A 22 -22.35 11.33 -19.79
C TRP A 22 -23.57 11.53 -18.85
N TYR A 23 -24.80 11.57 -19.37
CA TYR A 23 -26.03 11.54 -18.58
C TYR A 23 -27.10 10.71 -19.28
N GLY A 24 -26.92 9.38 -19.29
CA GLY A 24 -27.91 8.49 -19.89
C GLY A 24 -27.58 7.01 -19.72
N VAL A 25 -27.47 6.52 -18.49
CA VAL A 25 -27.40 5.06 -18.25
C VAL A 25 -28.65 4.42 -18.88
N PRO A 26 -28.52 3.53 -19.89
CA PRO A 26 -29.67 2.91 -20.55
C PRO A 26 -30.54 2.19 -19.53
N ALA A 27 -31.86 2.16 -19.73
CA ALA A 27 -32.80 1.66 -18.73
C ALA A 27 -32.50 0.21 -18.29
N GLU A 28 -31.96 -0.62 -19.19
CA GLU A 28 -31.55 -1.99 -18.88
C GLU A 28 -30.30 -2.08 -17.96
N TRP A 29 -29.47 -1.02 -17.92
CA TRP A 29 -28.30 -0.90 -17.04
C TRP A 29 -28.63 -0.19 -15.73
N GLN A 30 -29.78 0.47 -15.64
CA GLN A 30 -30.26 0.98 -14.36
C GLN A 30 -30.53 -0.19 -13.42
N ASP A 31 -31.13 -1.28 -13.92
CA ASP A 31 -31.48 -2.50 -13.17
C ASP A 31 -30.38 -3.58 -13.12
N ALA A 32 -29.16 -3.27 -13.58
CA ALA A 32 -28.01 -4.16 -13.53
C ALA A 32 -26.95 -3.71 -12.52
N ASP A 33 -26.23 -4.65 -11.90
CA ASP A 33 -25.04 -4.34 -11.09
C ASP A 33 -23.85 -3.89 -11.98
N VAL A 34 -22.74 -3.47 -11.35
CA VAL A 34 -21.54 -2.93 -12.01
C VAL A 34 -20.95 -3.87 -13.08
N MET A 35 -21.36 -5.14 -13.10
CA MET A 35 -20.92 -6.17 -14.05
C MET A 35 -21.97 -6.56 -15.11
N GLY A 36 -23.07 -5.80 -15.23
CA GLY A 36 -24.11 -6.05 -16.23
C GLY A 36 -24.99 -7.26 -15.92
N MET A 37 -25.03 -7.73 -14.67
CA MET A 37 -25.93 -8.81 -14.24
C MET A 37 -27.23 -8.27 -13.66
N PRO A 38 -28.35 -9.01 -13.77
CA PRO A 38 -29.63 -8.57 -13.20
C PRO A 38 -29.50 -8.38 -11.68
N ARG A 39 -29.96 -7.24 -11.15
CA ARG A 39 -30.01 -6.98 -9.70
C ARG A 39 -30.68 -8.17 -8.98
N GLY A 40 -29.94 -8.81 -8.07
CA GLY A 40 -30.41 -9.99 -7.32
C GLY A 40 -29.89 -11.34 -7.83
N ALA A 41 -29.16 -11.38 -8.95
CA ALA A 41 -28.42 -12.56 -9.40
C ALA A 41 -27.15 -12.82 -8.58
N HIS A 42 -26.72 -11.85 -7.76
CA HIS A 42 -25.85 -12.14 -6.65
C HIS A 42 -26.61 -13.02 -5.66
N ILE A 43 -26.32 -14.32 -5.67
CA ILE A 43 -26.44 -15.14 -4.47
C ILE A 43 -25.37 -14.59 -3.51
N ALA A 44 -25.68 -13.46 -2.87
CA ALA A 44 -24.95 -13.06 -1.69
C ALA A 44 -25.09 -14.25 -0.73
N PRO A 45 -23.98 -14.87 -0.29
CA PRO A 45 -24.08 -15.92 0.70
C PRO A 45 -24.89 -15.38 1.88
N PRO A 46 -25.77 -16.21 2.49
CA PRO A 46 -26.70 -15.73 3.50
C PRO A 46 -25.97 -14.85 4.52
N ARG A 47 -26.48 -13.62 4.69
CA ARG A 47 -25.92 -12.57 5.59
C ARG A 47 -25.64 -13.05 7.03
N ALA A 48 -26.14 -14.22 7.39
CA ALA A 48 -26.05 -14.84 8.71
C ALA A 48 -24.65 -15.38 9.09
N ALA A 49 -23.63 -15.27 8.23
CA ALA A 49 -22.25 -15.70 8.56
C ALA A 49 -21.26 -14.54 8.83
N TRP A 50 -21.69 -13.28 8.77
CA TRP A 50 -20.81 -12.11 8.96
C TRP A 50 -20.82 -11.61 10.40
N THR A 51 -20.42 -12.43 11.37
CA THR A 51 -20.17 -11.96 12.74
C THR A 51 -18.89 -11.12 12.86
N ARG A 52 -18.14 -10.95 11.76
CA ARG A 52 -16.77 -10.42 11.72
C ARG A 52 -16.53 -9.21 10.81
N GLY A 53 -17.52 -8.80 10.02
CA GLY A 53 -17.40 -7.78 8.97
C GLY A 53 -16.82 -8.30 7.65
N ASP A 54 -16.75 -7.44 6.64
CA ASP A 54 -16.26 -7.75 5.29
C ASP A 54 -14.73 -7.94 5.25
N TYR A 55 -14.25 -8.72 4.28
CA TYR A 55 -12.82 -8.98 4.06
C TYR A 55 -12.32 -8.36 2.76
N ILE A 56 -11.01 -8.13 2.67
CA ILE A 56 -10.29 -7.85 1.42
C ILE A 56 -9.53 -9.11 0.98
N SER A 57 -9.46 -9.35 -0.33
CA SER A 57 -8.55 -10.36 -0.86
C SER A 57 -7.12 -9.83 -0.80
N THR A 58 -6.20 -10.64 -0.28
CA THR A 58 -4.76 -10.34 -0.26
C THR A 58 -4.04 -11.14 -1.35
N TYR A 59 -2.72 -11.01 -1.45
CA TYR A 59 -1.92 -11.69 -2.47
C TYR A 59 -2.00 -13.22 -2.34
N THR A 60 -1.98 -13.73 -1.12
CA THR A 60 -2.05 -15.17 -0.81
C THR A 60 -3.41 -15.60 -0.23
N GLY A 61 -4.25 -14.68 0.23
CA GLY A 61 -5.45 -15.04 0.98
C GLY A 61 -6.48 -13.93 1.19
N ARG A 62 -6.86 -13.73 2.45
CA ARG A 62 -7.93 -12.79 2.87
C ARG A 62 -7.58 -12.15 4.19
N PHE A 63 -7.97 -10.90 4.36
CA PHE A 63 -7.78 -10.15 5.60
C PHE A 63 -9.06 -9.39 5.99
N TRP A 64 -9.31 -9.22 7.29
CA TRP A 64 -10.49 -8.52 7.83
C TRP A 64 -10.08 -7.21 8.51
N PRO A 65 -10.07 -6.06 7.80
CA PRO A 65 -9.60 -4.78 8.36
C PRO A 65 -10.38 -4.31 9.59
N MET A 66 -11.67 -4.65 9.67
CA MET A 66 -12.52 -4.26 10.80
C MET A 66 -12.30 -5.11 12.07
N SER A 67 -11.69 -6.28 11.93
CA SER A 67 -11.42 -7.23 13.01
C SER A 67 -10.12 -8.00 12.75
N PRO A 68 -8.97 -7.30 12.73
CA PRO A 68 -7.69 -7.90 12.36
C PRO A 68 -7.22 -8.90 13.40
N ARG A 69 -6.56 -9.98 12.96
CA ARG A 69 -6.00 -11.02 13.83
C ARG A 69 -4.58 -11.34 13.41
N ALA A 70 -3.71 -11.55 14.40
CA ALA A 70 -2.31 -11.89 14.17
C ALA A 70 -2.14 -13.15 13.31
N SER A 71 -2.99 -14.16 13.49
CA SER A 71 -2.92 -15.44 12.74
C SER A 71 -3.22 -15.33 11.25
N GLU A 72 -3.63 -14.17 10.76
CA GLU A 72 -4.02 -13.93 9.36
C GLU A 72 -3.07 -12.98 8.64
N ILE A 73 -1.99 -12.60 9.31
CA ILE A 73 -0.99 -11.73 8.76
C ILE A 73 0.10 -12.60 8.16
N ASP A 74 0.27 -12.47 6.84
CA ASP A 74 1.36 -13.06 6.10
C ASP A 74 2.32 -11.94 5.65
N ILE A 75 3.61 -12.13 5.91
CA ILE A 75 4.65 -11.19 5.48
C ILE A 75 4.68 -11.03 3.96
N LYS A 76 4.30 -12.06 3.19
CA LYS A 76 4.24 -12.00 1.73
C LYS A 76 3.14 -11.07 1.25
N ASP A 77 2.00 -11.05 1.92
CA ASP A 77 0.89 -10.14 1.61
C ASP A 77 1.31 -8.68 1.82
N ILE A 78 1.99 -8.43 2.95
CA ILE A 78 2.52 -7.10 3.27
C ILE A 78 3.57 -6.69 2.22
N ALA A 79 4.60 -7.50 2.02
CA ALA A 79 5.70 -7.17 1.11
C ALA A 79 5.21 -6.92 -0.32
N HIS A 80 4.34 -7.80 -0.83
CA HIS A 80 3.79 -7.68 -2.18
C HIS A 80 2.95 -6.41 -2.35
N SER A 81 2.04 -6.13 -1.41
CA SER A 81 1.18 -4.94 -1.48
C SER A 81 2.00 -3.65 -1.36
N LEU A 82 2.91 -3.55 -0.38
CA LEU A 82 3.74 -2.35 -0.19
C LEU A 82 4.65 -2.07 -1.38
N ALA A 83 5.14 -3.12 -2.06
CA ALA A 83 5.97 -2.97 -3.25
C ALA A 83 5.19 -2.45 -4.47
N MET A 84 3.87 -2.62 -4.49
CA MET A 84 2.98 -2.15 -5.56
C MET A 84 2.37 -0.78 -5.27
N GLN A 85 2.37 -0.35 -4.01
CA GLN A 85 1.83 0.94 -3.59
C GLN A 85 2.87 2.05 -3.78
N CYS A 86 2.51 3.07 -4.55
CA CYS A 86 3.37 4.23 -4.79
C CYS A 86 3.18 5.27 -3.68
N ARG A 87 4.28 5.81 -3.15
CA ARG A 87 4.27 6.93 -2.21
C ARG A 87 3.66 8.19 -2.83
N TYR A 88 3.17 9.09 -1.98
CA TYR A 88 2.66 10.41 -2.38
C TYR A 88 1.48 10.33 -3.37
N ALA A 89 0.71 9.24 -3.30
CA ALA A 89 -0.37 8.94 -4.26
C ALA A 89 0.10 8.99 -5.73
N GLY A 90 1.39 8.71 -6.00
CA GLY A 90 1.96 8.71 -7.35
C GLY A 90 2.33 10.09 -7.91
N HIS A 91 2.23 11.18 -7.14
CA HIS A 91 2.63 12.53 -7.58
C HIS A 91 4.15 12.77 -7.55
N VAL A 92 4.93 11.73 -7.86
CA VAL A 92 6.39 11.69 -7.85
C VAL A 92 6.96 11.68 -9.28
N LYS A 93 8.21 12.11 -9.44
CA LYS A 93 8.91 12.08 -10.74
C LYS A 93 9.18 10.65 -11.23
N ARG A 94 9.48 9.73 -10.31
CA ARG A 94 9.77 8.31 -10.54
C ARG A 94 9.03 7.47 -9.51
N PHE A 95 8.65 6.26 -9.90
CA PHE A 95 7.99 5.32 -8.99
C PHE A 95 8.85 5.08 -7.74
N LEU A 96 8.25 5.31 -6.58
CA LEU A 96 8.83 5.06 -5.27
C LEU A 96 7.80 4.28 -4.47
N SER A 97 8.11 3.02 -4.16
CA SER A 97 7.18 2.14 -3.45
C SER A 97 7.23 2.38 -1.93
N VAL A 98 6.13 2.05 -1.23
CA VAL A 98 6.11 2.04 0.24
C VAL A 98 7.09 0.99 0.80
N ALA A 99 7.34 -0.09 0.05
CA ALA A 99 8.35 -1.08 0.42
C ALA A 99 9.78 -0.50 0.41
N GLU A 100 10.16 0.25 -0.63
CA GLU A 100 11.48 0.90 -0.72
C GLU A 100 11.69 1.89 0.43
N HIS A 101 10.68 2.73 0.68
CA HIS A 101 10.63 3.63 1.83
C HIS A 101 10.89 2.89 3.16
N SER A 102 10.11 1.83 3.43
CA SER A 102 10.24 1.03 4.66
C SER A 102 11.61 0.37 4.79
N VAL A 103 12.19 -0.11 3.68
CA VAL A 103 13.51 -0.73 3.67
C VAL A 103 14.62 0.30 3.98
N HIS A 104 14.55 1.52 3.42
CA HIS A 104 15.52 2.56 3.73
C HIS A 104 15.47 2.97 5.21
N ILE A 105 14.27 3.14 5.78
CA ILE A 105 14.10 3.39 7.22
C ILE A 105 14.73 2.28 8.04
N ALA A 106 14.40 1.02 7.73
CA ALA A 106 14.88 -0.13 8.48
C ALA A 106 16.40 -0.30 8.40
N ARG A 107 17.02 -0.04 7.22
CA ARG A 107 18.49 -0.05 7.05
C ARG A 107 19.15 1.04 7.87
N TRP A 108 18.61 2.25 7.86
CA TRP A 108 19.12 3.34 8.68
C TRP A 108 19.01 3.03 10.18
N LEU A 109 17.85 2.50 10.62
CA LEU A 109 17.65 2.08 12.01
C LEU A 109 18.57 0.92 12.41
N LEU A 110 18.90 0.01 11.50
CA LEU A 110 19.83 -1.08 11.81
C LEU A 110 21.21 -0.57 12.23
N GLU A 111 21.64 0.58 11.71
CA GLU A 111 22.92 1.20 12.07
C GLU A 111 22.82 2.09 13.32
N ASN A 112 21.69 2.78 13.50
CA ASN A 112 21.54 3.84 14.51
C ASN A 112 20.76 3.40 15.76
N ALA A 113 19.77 2.51 15.61
CA ALA A 113 18.91 1.98 16.66
C ALA A 113 18.47 0.54 16.33
N PRO A 114 19.37 -0.47 16.37
CA PRO A 114 19.11 -1.81 15.84
C PRO A 114 17.85 -2.49 16.39
N HIS A 115 17.48 -2.18 17.64
CA HIS A 115 16.31 -2.71 18.31
C HIS A 115 14.98 -2.25 17.66
N ALA A 116 14.98 -1.13 16.94
CA ALA A 116 13.83 -0.54 16.27
C ALA A 116 13.73 -0.92 14.78
N ALA A 117 14.75 -1.60 14.21
CA ALA A 117 14.82 -1.85 12.77
C ALA A 117 13.65 -2.70 12.24
N LEU A 118 13.21 -3.72 12.97
CA LEU A 118 12.06 -4.54 12.56
C LEU A 118 10.74 -3.78 12.68
N HIS A 119 10.60 -2.91 13.69
CA HIS A 119 9.47 -1.98 13.77
C HIS A 119 9.46 -1.03 12.57
N GLY A 120 10.60 -0.44 12.22
CA GLY A 120 10.74 0.44 11.06
C GLY A 120 10.42 -0.26 9.74
N LEU A 121 10.78 -1.54 9.56
CA LEU A 121 10.43 -2.27 8.35
C LEU A 121 8.91 -2.51 8.22
N LEU A 122 8.22 -2.70 9.33
CA LEU A 122 6.81 -3.11 9.37
C LEU A 122 5.85 -1.95 9.68
N HIS A 123 6.34 -0.73 9.89
CA HIS A 123 5.52 0.38 10.39
C HIS A 123 4.35 0.73 9.45
N ASP A 124 4.57 0.65 8.13
CA ASP A 124 3.56 0.88 7.09
C ASP A 124 2.77 -0.38 6.71
N ALA A 125 3.00 -1.53 7.36
CA ALA A 125 2.23 -2.76 7.10
C ALA A 125 0.69 -2.57 7.21
N PRO A 126 0.14 -1.71 8.10
CA PRO A 126 -1.28 -1.41 8.09
C PRO A 126 -1.80 -0.80 6.79
N GLU A 127 -0.97 -0.09 6.00
CA GLU A 127 -1.37 0.49 4.70
C GLU A 127 -1.64 -0.60 3.64
N ALA A 128 -0.88 -1.70 3.70
CA ALA A 128 -1.14 -2.89 2.89
C ALA A 128 -2.45 -3.59 3.28
N LEU A 129 -2.80 -3.57 4.56
CA LEU A 129 -3.88 -4.37 5.13
C LEU A 129 -5.21 -3.62 5.27
N SER A 130 -5.20 -2.29 5.28
CA SER A 130 -6.39 -1.46 5.52
C SER A 130 -7.36 -1.41 4.32
N GLY A 131 -6.86 -1.71 3.12
CA GLY A 131 -7.58 -1.57 1.85
C GLY A 131 -7.64 -0.13 1.31
N PHE A 132 -7.08 0.84 2.03
CA PHE A 132 -7.01 2.25 1.58
C PHE A 132 -5.68 2.60 0.89
N GLY A 133 -4.64 1.79 1.08
CA GLY A 133 -3.28 2.09 0.63
C GLY A 133 -2.64 3.26 1.35
N ASP A 134 -1.57 3.82 0.75
CA ASP A 134 -0.91 5.05 1.25
C ASP A 134 -1.85 6.25 1.09
N VAL A 135 -2.59 6.55 2.15
CA VAL A 135 -3.47 7.71 2.21
C VAL A 135 -2.65 8.92 2.65
N ALA A 136 -2.52 9.90 1.76
CA ALA A 136 -1.78 11.12 2.02
C ALA A 136 -2.18 11.79 3.35
N ARG A 137 -1.16 12.10 4.16
CA ARG A 137 -1.28 12.61 5.54
C ARG A 137 -2.35 13.72 5.74
N PRO A 138 -2.47 14.76 4.88
CA PRO A 138 -3.39 15.87 5.11
C PRO A 138 -4.87 15.51 5.11
N VAL A 139 -5.24 14.44 4.38
CA VAL A 139 -6.64 14.04 4.19
C VAL A 139 -7.00 12.76 4.94
N LYS A 140 -6.03 12.15 5.66
CA LYS A 140 -6.19 10.85 6.33
C LYS A 140 -7.26 10.94 7.43
N PRO A 141 -8.47 10.34 7.22
CA PRO A 141 -9.58 10.47 8.16
C PRO A 141 -9.28 9.74 9.47
N ALA A 142 -9.87 10.20 10.59
CA ALA A 142 -9.71 9.55 11.90
C ALA A 142 -10.06 8.05 11.86
N ARG A 143 -11.10 7.68 11.11
CA ARG A 143 -11.52 6.28 10.96
C ARG A 143 -10.47 5.40 10.26
N VAL A 144 -9.69 5.95 9.33
CA VAL A 144 -8.60 5.21 8.69
C VAL A 144 -7.47 4.96 9.70
N ARG A 145 -7.13 5.98 10.49
CA ARG A 145 -6.13 5.85 11.57
C ARG A 145 -6.54 4.78 12.58
N GLU A 146 -7.80 4.78 13.04
CA GLU A 146 -8.30 3.76 13.97
C GLU A 146 -8.25 2.33 13.40
N ILE A 147 -8.43 2.17 12.08
CA ILE A 147 -8.32 0.87 11.41
C ILE A 147 -6.85 0.45 11.34
N GLU A 148 -5.96 1.37 10.97
CA GLU A 148 -4.53 1.11 10.91
C GLU A 148 -3.93 0.84 12.28
N ASP A 149 -4.34 1.55 13.34
CA ASP A 149 -3.91 1.30 14.72
C ASP A 149 -4.25 -0.13 15.14
N ARG A 150 -5.47 -0.60 14.83
CA ARG A 150 -5.89 -1.99 15.06
C ARG A 150 -5.10 -2.97 14.21
N GLY A 151 -4.82 -2.61 12.96
CA GLY A 151 -3.95 -3.36 12.06
C GLY A 151 -2.56 -3.53 12.65
N TRP A 152 -1.98 -2.45 13.17
CA TRP A 152 -0.67 -2.44 13.81
C TRP A 152 -0.63 -3.34 15.04
N GLN A 153 -1.67 -3.32 15.90
CA GLN A 153 -1.74 -4.26 17.04
C GLN A 153 -1.68 -5.73 16.59
N ALA A 154 -2.37 -6.06 15.50
CA ALA A 154 -2.35 -7.41 14.94
C ALA A 154 -0.98 -7.74 14.31
N VAL A 155 -0.37 -6.80 13.57
CA VAL A 155 0.97 -6.93 12.98
C VAL A 155 2.00 -7.17 14.07
N ALA A 156 2.00 -6.32 15.10
CA ALA A 156 2.93 -6.44 16.21
C ALA A 156 2.81 -7.80 16.90
N ALA A 157 1.58 -8.26 17.14
CA ALA A 157 1.34 -9.59 17.71
C ALA A 157 1.79 -10.73 16.78
N ALA A 158 1.59 -10.62 15.46
CA ALA A 158 1.98 -11.64 14.48
C ALA A 158 3.51 -11.83 14.42
N PHE A 159 4.26 -10.73 14.53
CA PHE A 159 5.72 -10.71 14.40
C PHE A 159 6.47 -10.65 15.74
N GLY A 160 5.75 -10.78 16.86
CA GLY A 160 6.36 -10.78 18.20
C GLY A 160 6.99 -9.44 18.60
N LEU A 161 6.47 -8.34 18.07
CA LEU A 161 6.90 -6.98 18.38
C LEU A 161 6.16 -6.40 19.58
N SER A 162 6.79 -5.40 20.22
CA SER A 162 6.06 -4.49 21.12
C SER A 162 4.96 -3.75 20.34
N PRO A 163 3.72 -3.67 20.85
CA PRO A 163 2.66 -2.88 20.24
C PRO A 163 2.92 -1.37 20.33
N VAL A 164 3.79 -0.95 21.25
CA VAL A 164 4.27 0.43 21.35
C VAL A 164 5.41 0.60 20.33
N MET A 165 5.22 1.53 19.40
CA MET A 165 6.22 1.91 18.40
C MET A 165 7.38 2.65 19.08
N PRO A 166 8.65 2.29 18.83
CA PRO A 166 9.80 3.06 19.28
C PRO A 166 9.80 4.47 18.65
N ASP A 167 10.23 5.47 19.42
CA ASP A 167 10.26 6.87 18.96
C ASP A 167 11.20 7.06 17.76
N GLU A 168 12.27 6.26 17.68
CA GLU A 168 13.25 6.28 16.60
C GLU A 168 12.62 5.96 15.24
N VAL A 169 11.56 5.15 15.21
CA VAL A 169 10.83 4.84 13.97
C VAL A 169 10.09 6.08 13.47
N HIS A 170 9.42 6.80 14.38
CA HIS A 170 8.70 8.02 14.02
C HIS A 170 9.67 9.14 13.62
N GLU A 171 10.83 9.22 14.27
CA GLU A 171 11.89 10.13 13.88
C GLU A 171 12.38 9.83 12.46
N ALA A 172 12.72 8.57 12.17
CA ALA A 172 13.22 8.16 10.86
C ALA A 172 12.20 8.36 9.74
N ASP A 173 10.94 7.98 9.95
CA ASP A 173 9.83 8.18 9.00
C ASP A 173 9.59 9.67 8.69
N ASN A 174 9.75 10.56 9.67
CA ASN A 174 9.63 11.99 9.40
C ASN A 174 10.84 12.57 8.64
N ARG A 175 12.06 12.12 8.98
CA ARG A 175 13.30 12.64 8.39
C ARG A 175 13.52 12.17 6.96
N ILE A 176 13.13 10.93 6.62
CA ILE A 176 13.29 10.40 5.26
C ILE A 176 12.49 11.19 4.21
N ILE A 177 11.41 11.87 4.60
CA ILE A 177 10.64 12.74 3.69
C ILE A 177 11.52 13.81 3.05
N ALA A 178 12.52 14.33 3.79
CA ALA A 178 13.45 15.31 3.23
C ALA A 178 14.26 14.73 2.07
N ASP A 179 14.73 13.48 2.18
CA ASP A 179 15.47 12.79 1.13
C ASP A 179 14.55 12.50 -0.07
N GLU A 180 13.35 11.99 0.19
CA GLU A 180 12.37 11.65 -0.85
C GLU A 180 11.90 12.85 -1.65
N MET A 181 11.56 13.95 -0.99
CA MET A 181 11.10 15.16 -1.67
C MET A 181 12.22 15.79 -2.50
N ARG A 182 13.44 15.88 -1.96
CA ARG A 182 14.58 16.47 -2.69
C ARG A 182 14.92 15.70 -3.96
N GLN A 183 14.85 14.38 -3.91
CA GLN A 183 15.23 13.53 -5.04
C GLN A 183 14.07 13.30 -6.02
N ASN A 184 12.83 13.24 -5.55
CA ASN A 184 11.70 12.72 -6.32
C ASN A 184 10.48 13.66 -6.47
N MET A 185 10.47 14.82 -5.81
CA MET A 185 9.41 15.83 -5.96
C MET A 185 9.90 17.07 -6.71
N HIS A 186 8.99 17.82 -7.33
CA HIS A 186 9.33 19.08 -8.01
C HIS A 186 9.61 20.21 -7.01
N GLU A 187 8.83 20.25 -5.93
CA GLU A 187 8.97 21.21 -4.85
C GLU A 187 9.26 20.45 -3.56
N CYS A 188 10.23 20.94 -2.79
CA CYS A 188 10.52 20.44 -1.46
C CYS A 188 9.93 21.43 -0.46
N ASP A 189 9.08 20.94 0.45
CA ASP A 189 8.57 21.75 1.55
C ASP A 189 9.75 22.11 2.46
N PRO A 190 10.04 23.41 2.70
CA PRO A 190 11.18 23.84 3.52
C PRO A 190 11.18 23.31 4.95
N LYS A 191 10.03 22.83 5.46
CA LYS A 191 9.95 22.24 6.80
C LYS A 191 10.70 20.91 6.93
N TYR A 192 11.03 20.25 5.82
CA TYR A 192 11.81 19.01 5.81
C TYR A 192 13.27 19.33 5.51
N ASP A 193 13.99 19.80 6.53
CA ASP A 193 15.37 20.27 6.44
C ASP A 193 16.41 19.26 6.97
N ASP A 194 16.01 18.31 7.82
CA ASP A 194 16.88 17.29 8.43
C ASP A 194 16.72 15.89 7.80
N PRO A 195 17.51 15.53 6.78
CA PRO A 195 17.44 14.23 6.11
C PRO A 195 18.06 13.09 6.91
N LEU A 196 17.75 11.85 6.50
CA LEU A 196 18.53 10.67 6.89
C LEU A 196 19.82 10.52 6.08
N GLY A 197 19.85 11.09 4.87
CA GLY A 197 20.97 10.97 3.94
C GLY A 197 20.91 9.70 3.10
N VAL A 198 19.71 9.20 2.83
CA VAL A 198 19.50 8.01 1.99
C VAL A 198 19.41 8.40 0.51
N GLU A 199 19.99 7.59 -0.37
CA GLU A 199 19.86 7.73 -1.82
C GLU A 199 18.75 6.78 -2.32
N LEU A 200 17.76 7.33 -3.00
CA LEU A 200 16.65 6.55 -3.57
C LEU A 200 17.09 5.79 -4.81
N GLU A 201 16.68 4.53 -4.90
CA GLU A 201 17.07 3.63 -5.97
C GLU A 201 15.96 3.45 -7.03
N TYR A 202 14.71 3.72 -6.67
CA TYR A 202 13.52 3.61 -7.50
C TYR A 202 13.31 2.18 -8.01
N TRP A 203 13.16 1.25 -7.07
CA TRP A 203 12.97 -0.17 -7.36
C TRP A 203 11.66 -0.41 -8.09
N ASP A 204 11.70 -1.28 -9.10
CA ASP A 204 10.46 -1.87 -9.61
C ASP A 204 9.81 -2.74 -8.52
N PRO A 205 8.50 -3.02 -8.60
CA PRO A 205 7.80 -3.77 -7.55
C PRO A 205 8.40 -5.14 -7.24
N VAL A 206 8.95 -5.85 -8.24
CA VAL A 206 9.56 -7.17 -8.01
C VAL A 206 10.83 -7.03 -7.16
N ARG A 207 11.64 -6.01 -7.45
CA ARG A 207 12.81 -5.69 -6.63
C ARG A 207 12.39 -5.22 -5.23
N GLY A 208 11.42 -4.31 -5.12
CA GLY A 208 10.95 -3.81 -3.83
C GLY A 208 10.45 -4.91 -2.90
N GLU A 209 9.64 -5.84 -3.42
CA GLU A 209 9.17 -7.01 -2.66
C GLU A 209 10.34 -7.89 -2.19
N ARG A 210 11.31 -8.15 -3.07
CA ARG A 210 12.48 -8.97 -2.74
C ARG A 210 13.32 -8.34 -1.63
N GLU A 211 13.70 -7.06 -1.77
CA GLU A 211 14.53 -6.36 -0.79
C GLU A 211 13.85 -6.30 0.58
N PHE A 212 12.53 -6.09 0.60
CA PHE A 212 11.73 -6.12 1.83
C PHE A 212 11.76 -7.49 2.51
N LEU A 213 11.50 -8.57 1.76
CA LEU A 213 11.50 -9.93 2.31
C LEU A 213 12.90 -10.39 2.75
N GLU A 214 13.96 -10.00 2.02
CA GLU A 214 15.34 -10.31 2.40
C GLU A 214 15.72 -9.61 3.70
N LEU A 215 15.39 -8.31 3.83
CA LEU A 215 15.64 -7.57 5.05
C LEU A 215 14.84 -8.12 6.23
N TYR A 216 13.56 -8.47 6.03
CA TYR A 216 12.75 -9.13 7.05
C TYR A 216 13.37 -10.44 7.54
N ARG A 217 13.83 -11.30 6.62
CA ARG A 217 14.50 -12.57 6.98
C ARG A 217 15.78 -12.31 7.76
N MET A 218 16.55 -11.31 7.37
CA MET A 218 17.78 -10.94 8.09
C MET A 218 17.47 -10.49 9.52
N LEU A 219 16.49 -9.61 9.71
CA LEU A 219 16.11 -9.06 11.02
C LEU A 219 15.47 -10.10 11.95
N THR A 220 14.80 -11.11 11.41
CA THR A 220 14.15 -12.18 12.20
C THR A 220 15.01 -13.43 12.42
N GLY A 221 16.19 -13.48 11.80
CA GLY A 221 17.10 -14.63 11.86
C GLY A 221 16.62 -15.83 11.02
N GLY A 222 15.89 -15.58 9.93
CA GLY A 222 15.40 -16.61 9.01
C GLY A 222 14.19 -17.40 9.49
N ARG A 223 13.48 -16.94 10.52
CA ARG A 223 12.22 -17.55 10.95
C ARG A 223 11.11 -17.21 9.94
N SER A 224 10.64 -18.25 9.26
CA SER A 224 9.52 -18.22 8.29
C SER A 224 8.18 -18.13 8.97
#